data_AF-A0A959B8T4-F1
#
_entry.id   AF-A0A959B8T4-F1
#
_cell.length_a   1.000
_cell.length_b   1.000
_cell.length_c   1.000
_cell.angle_alpha   90.00
_cell.angle_beta   90.00
_cell.angle_gamma   90.00
#
_symmetry.space_group_name_H-M   'P 1'
#
loop_
_entity.id
_entity.type
_entity.pdbx_description
1 polymer ?
#
loop_
_entity_poly.entity_id
_entity_poly.type
_entity_poly.pdbx_seq_one_letter_code
_entity_poly.pdbx_strand_id
1 'polypeptide(L)'
;MQLLPRDLFEKLEFDKVLELLERECLGELGRAAVRCLQPISRLGSIEKRLEEASEFKRTIEQNDRFPIAVYSDVSEELKMLEVEGYVLPEDGLRNINIQLRSIRDIFHFFYTSRRETYSTLYSIIRKTSFEEGLIEAIEKV
;
A
#
# COMPACT_ATOMS: atom_id res chain seq x y z
N MET A 1 -20.74 24.79 14.06
CA MET A 1 -21.68 23.81 14.66
C MET A 1 -21.10 22.42 14.46
N GLN A 2 -20.78 21.71 15.53
CA GLN A 2 -20.32 20.31 15.47
C GLN A 2 -21.58 19.44 15.63
N LEU A 3 -22.06 18.84 14.54
CA LEU A 3 -23.35 18.13 14.47
C LEU A 3 -23.28 16.66 14.96
N LEU A 4 -22.11 16.19 15.36
CA LEU A 4 -21.86 14.80 15.76
C LEU A 4 -21.26 14.74 17.17
N PRO A 5 -21.74 13.83 18.04
CA PRO A 5 -21.13 13.57 19.34
C PRO A 5 -19.66 13.16 19.18
N ARG A 6 -18.79 13.57 20.10
CA ARG A 6 -17.36 13.23 20.05
C ARG A 6 -17.11 11.72 20.23
N ASP A 7 -18.02 11.06 20.94
CA ASP A 7 -18.04 9.63 21.28
C ASP A 7 -18.84 8.79 20.26
N LEU A 8 -19.27 9.37 19.14
CA LEU A 8 -20.10 8.66 18.15
C LEU A 8 -19.39 7.43 17.59
N PHE A 9 -18.10 7.55 17.25
CA PHE A 9 -17.36 6.44 16.66
C PHE A 9 -17.10 5.32 17.66
N GLU A 10 -16.87 5.64 18.93
CA GLU A 10 -16.76 4.64 20.01
C GLU A 10 -18.09 3.93 20.25
N LYS A 11 -19.22 4.67 20.25
CA LYS A 11 -20.56 4.08 20.40
C LYS A 11 -20.97 3.19 19.22
N LEU A 12 -20.50 3.51 18.02
CA LEU A 12 -20.70 2.69 16.83
C LEU A 12 -19.64 1.60 16.68
N GLU A 13 -18.73 1.47 17.65
CA GLU A 13 -17.63 0.51 17.65
C GLU A 13 -16.76 0.59 16.39
N PHE A 14 -16.67 1.77 15.79
CA PHE A 14 -15.87 2.00 14.60
C PHE A 14 -14.37 1.86 14.90
N ASP A 15 -13.96 2.25 16.11
CA ASP A 15 -12.63 2.00 16.67
C ASP A 15 -12.27 0.51 16.60
N LYS A 16 -13.19 -0.39 16.98
CA LYS A 16 -12.97 -1.85 16.93
C LYS A 16 -12.80 -2.35 15.49
N VAL A 17 -13.53 -1.78 14.54
CA VAL A 17 -13.34 -2.11 13.11
C VAL A 17 -11.95 -1.71 12.65
N LEU A 18 -11.46 -0.52 13.05
CA LEU A 18 -10.10 -0.09 12.74
C LEU A 18 -9.05 -1.01 13.38
N GLU A 19 -9.24 -1.42 14.63
CA GLU A 19 -8.34 -2.37 15.30
C GLU A 19 -8.26 -3.72 14.57
N LEU A 20 -9.40 -4.25 14.11
CA LEU A 20 -9.43 -5.50 13.34
C LEU A 20 -8.72 -5.34 11.99
N LEU A 21 -8.96 -4.24 11.28
CA LEU A 21 -8.28 -3.95 10.02
C LEU A 21 -6.77 -3.75 10.21
N GLU A 22 -6.36 -3.13 11.31
CA GLU A 22 -4.96 -2.91 11.62
C GLU A 22 -4.22 -4.25 11.78
N ARG A 23 -4.83 -5.26 12.39
CA ARG A 23 -4.22 -6.60 12.56
C ARG A 23 -3.89 -7.27 11.22
N GLU A 24 -4.73 -7.06 10.22
CA GLU A 24 -4.56 -7.61 8.86
C GLU A 24 -3.55 -6.82 8.01
N CYS A 25 -3.03 -5.68 8.48
CA CYS A 25 -2.05 -4.89 7.74
C CYS A 25 -0.66 -5.55 7.73
N LEU A 26 -0.03 -5.56 6.55
CA LEU A 26 1.26 -6.20 6.29
C LEU A 26 2.49 -5.35 6.65
N GLY A 27 2.31 -4.08 7.00
CA GLY A 27 3.41 -3.17 7.36
C GLY A 27 2.89 -1.94 8.09
N GLU A 28 3.81 -1.19 8.72
CA GLU A 28 3.45 -0.06 9.60
C GLU A 28 2.78 1.09 8.83
N LEU A 29 3.19 1.36 7.58
CA LEU A 29 2.53 2.38 6.74
C LEU A 29 1.05 2.07 6.51
N GLY A 30 0.71 0.79 6.30
CA GLY A 30 -0.68 0.33 6.21
C GLY A 30 -1.44 0.49 7.52
N ARG A 31 -0.82 0.14 8.65
CA ARG A 31 -1.39 0.33 9.99
C ARG A 31 -1.68 1.80 10.26
N ALA A 32 -0.71 2.68 10.01
CA ALA A 32 -0.85 4.12 10.16
C ALA A 32 -1.98 4.68 9.26
N ALA A 33 -2.09 4.21 8.02
CA ALA A 33 -3.17 4.59 7.12
C ALA A 33 -4.55 4.14 7.64
N VAL A 34 -4.66 2.93 8.19
CA VAL A 34 -5.90 2.41 8.80
C VAL A 34 -6.29 3.22 10.03
N ARG A 35 -5.35 3.52 10.94
CA ARG A 35 -5.61 4.36 12.13
C ARG A 35 -6.15 5.75 11.78
N CYS A 36 -5.78 6.28 10.61
CA CYS A 36 -6.22 7.58 10.13
C CYS A 36 -7.52 7.52 9.28
N LEU A 37 -8.12 6.34 9.09
CA LEU A 37 -9.36 6.22 8.33
C LEU A 37 -10.50 6.93 9.06
N GLN A 38 -11.28 7.67 8.28
CA GLN A 38 -12.49 8.35 8.72
C GLN A 38 -13.61 8.07 7.72
N PRO A 39 -14.87 8.05 8.15
CA PRO A 39 -16.00 7.89 7.23
C PRO A 39 -15.99 8.98 6.16
N ILE A 40 -16.20 8.55 4.91
CA ILE A 40 -16.20 9.42 3.75
C ILE A 40 -17.65 9.76 3.42
N SER A 41 -17.92 11.03 3.10
CA SER A 41 -19.27 11.52 2.76
C SER A 41 -19.48 11.74 1.26
N ARG A 42 -18.40 11.75 0.47
CA ARG A 42 -18.46 11.97 -0.99
C ARG A 42 -18.71 10.66 -1.72
N LEU A 43 -19.89 10.54 -2.35
CA LEU A 43 -20.33 9.34 -3.06
C LEU A 43 -19.26 8.77 -4.01
N GLY A 44 -18.72 9.57 -4.93
CA GLY A 44 -17.72 9.06 -5.89
C GLY A 44 -16.41 8.57 -5.24
N SER A 45 -16.07 9.06 -4.04
CA SER A 45 -14.92 8.54 -3.28
C SER A 45 -15.26 7.23 -2.56
N ILE A 46 -16.51 7.08 -2.12
CA ILE A 46 -17.03 5.84 -1.51
C ILE A 46 -17.08 4.73 -2.56
N GLU A 47 -17.72 4.99 -3.70
CA GLU A 47 -17.85 4.05 -4.82
C GLU A 47 -16.48 3.54 -5.28
N LYS A 48 -15.53 4.46 -5.50
CA LYS A 48 -14.15 4.10 -5.88
C LYS A 48 -13.48 3.18 -4.86
N ARG A 49 -13.56 3.48 -3.56
CA ARG A 49 -12.93 2.66 -2.51
C ARG A 49 -13.61 1.29 -2.35
N LEU A 50 -14.93 1.24 -2.51
CA LEU A 50 -15.67 -0.02 -2.50
C LEU A 50 -15.31 -0.88 -3.71
N GLU A 51 -15.14 -0.28 -4.88
CA GLU A 51 -14.65 -0.98 -6.08
C GLU A 51 -13.23 -1.51 -5.88
N GLU A 52 -12.30 -0.70 -5.33
CA GLU A 52 -10.93 -1.13 -5.00
C GLU A 52 -10.95 -2.35 -4.06
N ALA A 53 -11.75 -2.30 -2.99
CA ALA A 53 -11.88 -3.41 -2.05
C ALA A 53 -12.54 -4.64 -2.69
N SER A 54 -13.54 -4.46 -3.55
CA SER A 54 -14.24 -5.52 -4.27
C SER A 54 -13.33 -6.21 -5.29
N GLU A 55 -12.56 -5.44 -6.05
CA GLU A 55 -11.52 -5.96 -6.95
C GLU A 55 -10.46 -6.76 -6.18
N PHE A 56 -9.95 -6.23 -5.06
CA PHE A 56 -8.96 -6.93 -4.25
C PHE A 56 -9.52 -8.24 -3.69
N LYS A 57 -10.76 -8.23 -3.19
CA LYS A 57 -11.45 -9.45 -2.74
C LYS A 57 -11.56 -10.48 -3.86
N ARG A 58 -11.89 -10.05 -5.09
CA ARG A 58 -11.96 -10.95 -6.25
C ARG A 58 -10.61 -11.60 -6.57
N THR A 59 -9.49 -10.90 -6.38
CA THR A 59 -8.15 -11.53 -6.55
C THR A 59 -7.97 -12.72 -5.62
N ILE A 60 -8.46 -12.61 -4.38
CA ILE A 60 -8.42 -13.69 -3.38
C ILE A 60 -9.36 -14.83 -3.79
N GLU A 61 -10.61 -14.51 -4.13
CA GLU A 61 -11.64 -15.51 -4.49
C GLU A 61 -11.27 -16.30 -5.76
N GLN A 62 -10.63 -15.66 -6.74
CA GLN A 62 -10.18 -16.30 -7.98
C GLN A 62 -8.81 -16.97 -7.86
N ASN A 63 -8.19 -16.93 -6.67
CA ASN A 63 -6.82 -17.41 -6.44
C ASN A 63 -5.77 -16.73 -7.36
N ASP A 64 -6.09 -15.52 -7.80
CA ASP A 64 -5.17 -14.60 -8.48
C ASP A 64 -4.25 -14.00 -7.42
N ARG A 65 -3.16 -14.70 -7.11
CA ARG A 65 -2.20 -14.31 -6.07
C ARG A 65 -1.65 -12.91 -6.32
N PHE A 66 -2.23 -11.92 -5.64
CA PHE A 66 -1.73 -10.55 -5.66
C PHE A 66 -0.38 -10.52 -4.92
N PRO A 67 0.69 -9.98 -5.52
CA PRO A 67 2.07 -10.10 -5.01
C PRO A 67 2.35 -9.04 -3.93
N ILE A 68 1.54 -9.04 -2.88
CA ILE A 68 1.78 -8.23 -1.69
C ILE A 68 2.33 -9.12 -0.58
N ALA A 69 3.38 -8.66 0.09
CA ALA A 69 4.02 -9.36 1.18
C ALA A 69 4.21 -8.42 2.36
N VAL A 70 4.62 -8.97 3.50
CA VAL A 70 5.10 -8.18 4.63
C VAL A 70 6.26 -7.30 4.17
N TYR A 71 6.18 -6.01 4.51
CA TYR A 71 7.17 -5.02 4.09
C TYR A 71 7.65 -4.19 5.27
N SER A 72 8.90 -3.76 5.21
CA SER A 72 9.51 -2.82 6.14
C SER A 72 9.26 -1.39 5.69
N ASP A 73 9.08 -0.49 6.65
CA ASP A 73 9.15 0.95 6.36
C ASP A 73 10.60 1.32 6.05
N VAL A 74 10.85 1.88 4.87
CA VAL A 74 12.19 2.32 4.40
C VAL A 74 12.31 3.84 4.37
N SER A 75 11.36 4.56 5.00
CA SER A 75 11.29 6.03 4.95
C SER A 75 12.52 6.70 5.55
N GLU A 76 13.18 6.10 6.54
CA GLU A 76 14.40 6.65 7.13
C GLU A 76 15.59 6.46 6.19
N GLU A 77 15.76 5.27 5.61
CA GLU A 77 16.80 4.99 4.62
C GLU A 77 16.69 5.92 3.42
N LEU A 78 15.47 6.15 2.91
CA LEU A 78 15.22 7.07 1.81
C LEU A 78 15.60 8.52 2.16
N LYS A 79 15.29 8.99 3.37
CA LYS A 79 15.70 10.32 3.84
C LYS A 79 17.22 10.46 3.95
N MET A 80 17.89 9.43 4.44
CA MET A 80 19.35 9.47 4.58
C MET A 80 20.06 9.48 3.22
N LEU A 81 19.48 8.88 2.18
CA LEU A 81 19.98 8.96 0.81
C LEU A 81 19.93 10.37 0.21
N GLU A 82 19.11 11.28 0.75
CA GLU A 82 19.12 12.69 0.34
C GLU A 82 20.36 13.45 0.85
N VAL A 83 21.07 12.91 1.84
CA VAL A 83 22.27 13.52 2.41
C VAL A 83 23.47 13.24 1.51
N GLU A 84 24.06 14.30 0.93
CA GLU A 84 25.24 14.18 0.09
C GLU A 84 26.40 13.48 0.83
N GLY A 85 26.99 12.48 0.16
CA GLY A 85 28.11 11.70 0.71
C GLY A 85 27.71 10.63 1.74
N TYR A 86 26.42 10.48 2.05
CA TYR A 86 25.97 9.40 2.92
C TYR A 86 26.08 8.04 2.21
N VAL A 87 26.63 7.06 2.92
CA VAL A 87 26.72 5.68 2.45
C VAL A 87 25.71 4.85 3.23
N LEU A 88 24.73 4.30 2.51
CA LEU A 88 23.70 3.47 3.11
C LEU A 88 24.32 2.14 3.60
N PRO A 89 24.02 1.71 4.84
CA PRO A 89 24.44 0.39 5.33
C PRO A 89 23.84 -0.76 4.49
N GLU A 90 24.49 -1.92 4.51
CA GLU A 90 24.05 -3.13 3.79
C GLU A 90 22.60 -3.50 4.11
N ASP A 91 22.21 -3.47 5.39
CA ASP A 91 20.84 -3.79 5.82
C ASP A 91 19.79 -2.83 5.22
N GLY A 92 20.11 -1.54 5.17
CA GLY A 92 19.22 -0.54 4.56
C GLY A 92 19.08 -0.75 3.06
N LEU A 93 20.20 -1.05 2.39
CA LEU A 93 20.22 -1.34 0.96
C LEU A 93 19.42 -2.61 0.64
N ARG A 94 19.55 -3.64 1.48
CA ARG A 94 18.79 -4.89 1.40
C ARG A 94 17.28 -4.65 1.56
N ASN A 95 16.87 -3.84 2.53
CA ASN A 95 15.47 -3.50 2.76
C ASN A 95 14.87 -2.78 1.54
N ILE A 96 15.59 -1.80 0.98
CA ILE A 96 15.17 -1.10 -0.24
C ILE A 96 15.04 -2.06 -1.42
N ASN A 97 16.00 -2.98 -1.61
CA ASN A 97 15.94 -3.97 -2.68
C ASN A 97 14.68 -4.86 -2.57
N ILE A 98 14.37 -5.33 -1.36
CA ILE A 98 13.14 -6.11 -1.10
C ILE A 98 11.89 -5.31 -1.51
N GLN A 99 11.80 -4.03 -1.13
CA GLN A 99 10.68 -3.18 -1.51
C GLN A 99 10.57 -2.99 -3.03
N LEU A 100 11.69 -2.73 -3.71
CA LEU A 100 11.73 -2.56 -5.16
C LEU A 100 11.27 -3.84 -5.89
N ARG A 101 11.69 -5.02 -5.42
CA ARG A 101 11.24 -6.30 -5.96
C ARG A 101 9.74 -6.51 -5.76
N SER A 102 9.19 -6.18 -4.58
CA SER A 102 7.75 -6.24 -4.34
C SER A 102 6.97 -5.31 -5.27
N ILE A 103 7.45 -4.08 -5.47
CA ILE A 103 6.84 -3.12 -6.41
C ILE A 103 6.90 -3.67 -7.84
N ARG A 104 8.04 -4.19 -8.28
CA ARG A 104 8.20 -4.83 -9.60
C ARG A 104 7.18 -5.95 -9.80
N ASP A 105 6.99 -6.80 -8.79
CA ASP A 105 6.07 -7.93 -8.89
C ASP A 105 4.61 -7.44 -8.97
N ILE A 106 4.25 -6.36 -8.24
CA ILE A 106 2.96 -5.67 -8.37
C ILE A 106 2.75 -5.14 -9.79
N PHE A 107 3.75 -4.47 -10.39
CA PHE A 107 3.65 -4.05 -11.80
C PHE A 107 3.47 -5.25 -12.74
N HIS A 108 4.18 -6.36 -12.47
CA HIS A 108 4.04 -7.58 -13.27
C HIS A 108 2.67 -8.23 -13.18
N PHE A 109 2.03 -8.20 -12.02
CA PHE A 109 0.67 -8.71 -11.85
C PHE A 109 -0.31 -8.07 -12.84
N PHE A 110 -0.08 -6.80 -13.18
CA PHE A 110 -0.89 -6.06 -14.13
C PHE A 110 -0.34 -6.10 -15.57
N TYR A 111 0.66 -6.86 -16.00
CA TYR A 111 1.07 -6.82 -17.43
C TYR A 111 0.09 -7.48 -18.40
N THR A 112 -0.77 -8.38 -17.91
CA THR A 112 -1.68 -9.19 -18.76
C THR A 112 -3.09 -8.59 -18.77
N SER A 113 -4.09 -9.37 -19.21
CA SER A 113 -5.53 -9.06 -19.19
C SER A 113 -6.07 -8.58 -17.83
N ARG A 114 -5.31 -8.78 -16.75
CA ARG A 114 -5.60 -8.29 -15.40
C ARG A 114 -5.74 -6.77 -15.28
N ARG A 115 -5.17 -5.97 -16.20
CA ARG A 115 -5.42 -4.50 -16.24
C ARG A 115 -6.88 -4.16 -16.45
N GLU A 116 -7.55 -4.95 -17.30
CA GLU A 116 -8.95 -4.75 -17.63
C GLU A 116 -9.85 -5.36 -16.56
N THR A 117 -9.45 -6.51 -16.01
CA THR A 117 -10.19 -7.20 -14.94
C THR A 117 -10.19 -6.43 -13.61
N TYR A 118 -9.06 -5.80 -13.27
CA TYR A 118 -8.82 -5.10 -12.00
C TYR A 118 -8.45 -3.63 -12.26
N SER A 119 -9.32 -2.95 -13.02
CA SER A 119 -9.04 -1.61 -13.55
C SER A 119 -8.94 -0.53 -12.46
N THR A 120 -9.71 -0.65 -11.39
CA THR A 120 -9.72 0.33 -10.30
C THR A 120 -8.47 0.16 -9.43
N LEU A 121 -8.01 -1.06 -9.17
CA LEU A 121 -6.72 -1.34 -8.53
C LEU A 121 -5.55 -0.86 -9.39
N TYR A 122 -5.58 -1.13 -10.70
CA TYR A 122 -4.56 -0.64 -11.62
C TYR A 122 -4.49 0.90 -11.62
N SER A 123 -5.62 1.58 -11.38
CA SER A 123 -5.68 3.05 -11.28
C SER A 123 -4.83 3.64 -10.16
N ILE A 124 -4.49 2.84 -9.13
CA ILE A 124 -3.65 3.24 -8.01
C ILE A 124 -2.20 3.34 -8.47
N ILE A 125 -1.70 2.32 -9.18
CA ILE A 125 -0.28 2.25 -9.57
C ILE A 125 0.02 2.96 -10.90
N ARG A 126 -0.97 3.17 -11.77
CA ARG A 126 -0.76 3.76 -13.11
C ARG A 126 -0.14 5.15 -13.11
N LYS A 127 -0.16 5.85 -11.96
CA LYS A 127 0.41 7.19 -11.80
C LYS A 127 1.91 7.16 -11.47
N THR A 128 2.45 5.97 -11.27
CA THR A 128 3.84 5.76 -10.87
C THR A 128 4.55 4.99 -11.99
N SER A 129 5.82 5.32 -12.22
CA SER A 129 6.72 4.55 -13.07
C SER A 129 7.64 3.70 -12.20
N PHE A 130 8.01 2.52 -12.69
CA PHE A 130 9.00 1.66 -12.06
C PHE A 130 10.25 1.57 -12.94
N GLU A 131 11.42 1.82 -12.35
CA GLU A 131 12.71 1.73 -13.03
C GLU A 131 13.39 0.40 -12.69
N GLU A 132 13.36 -0.55 -13.62
CA GLU A 132 13.93 -1.90 -13.41
C GLU A 132 15.44 -1.86 -13.15
N GLY A 133 16.14 -0.88 -13.73
CA GLY A 133 17.59 -0.71 -13.56
C GLY A 133 18.04 -0.44 -12.13
N LEU A 134 17.15 0.02 -11.24
CA LEU A 134 17.49 0.25 -9.83
C LEU A 134 17.81 -1.06 -9.09
N ILE A 135 17.07 -2.13 -9.38
CA ILE A 135 17.34 -3.44 -8.77
C ILE A 135 18.71 -3.94 -9.22
N GLU A 136 19.01 -3.85 -10.52
CA GLU A 136 20.29 -4.29 -11.07
C GLU A 136 21.46 -3.48 -10.51
N ALA A 137 21.27 -2.18 -10.30
CA ALA A 137 22.30 -1.31 -9.72
C ALA A 137 22.63 -1.72 -8.29
N ILE A 138 21.62 -2.03 -7.48
CA ILE A 138 21.81 -2.48 -6.10
C ILE A 138 22.49 -3.85 -6.05
N GLU A 139 22.15 -4.78 -6.95
CA GLU A 139 22.72 -6.14 -6.98
C GLU A 139 24.17 -6.21 -7.47
N LYS A 140 24.67 -5.13 -8.07
CA LYS A 140 26.07 -5.03 -8.56
C LYS A 140 27.05 -4.54 -7.49
N VAL A 141 26.55 -3.98 -6.38
CA VAL A 141 27.34 -3.50 -5.23
C VAL A 141 27.57 -4.64 -4.26
#